data_AF-A0A265N824-F1
#
_entry.id   AF-A0A265N824-F1
#
_cell.length_a   1.000
_cell.length_b   1.000
_cell.length_c   1.000
_cell.angle_alpha   90.00
_cell.angle_beta   90.00
_cell.angle_gamma   90.00
#
_symmetry.space_group_name_H-M   'P 1'
#
loop_
_entity.id
_entity.type
_entity.pdbx_description
1 polymer ?
#
loop_
_entity_poly.entity_id
_entity_poly.type
_entity_poly.pdbx_seq_one_letter_code
_entity_poly.pdbx_strand_id
1 'polypeptide(L)'
;MANQNQNQQQSQQLQQALQQAQAAQQAVQQAQASANPQQIQQAQQQLQQAQQGLQNAQAGGNAQQNQQLQQAQQQVQQALQQVQQAQASQQNNNFQ
;
A
#
# COMPACT_ATOMS: atom_id res chain seq x y z
N MET A 1 11.57 -2.76 32.90
CA MET A 1 10.72 -3.64 32.06
C MET A 1 9.77 -2.86 31.11
N ALA A 2 10.16 -1.68 30.59
CA ALA A 2 9.27 -0.86 29.75
C ALA A 2 9.35 -1.14 28.23
N ASN A 3 10.42 -1.79 27.74
CA ASN A 3 10.64 -2.01 26.30
C ASN A 3 9.75 -3.11 25.67
N GLN A 4 9.06 -3.92 26.46
CA GLN A 4 8.31 -5.08 25.92
C GLN A 4 6.91 -4.72 25.40
N ASN A 5 6.32 -3.62 25.89
CA ASN A 5 4.99 -3.17 25.45
C ASN A 5 5.03 -2.35 24.15
N GLN A 6 6.06 -1.51 23.96
CA GLN A 6 6.23 -0.76 22.71
C GLN A 6 6.34 -1.69 21.49
N ASN A 7 7.06 -2.79 21.64
CA ASN A 7 7.27 -3.75 20.55
C ASN A 7 5.97 -4.47 20.14
N GLN A 8 5.06 -4.74 21.08
CA GLN A 8 3.75 -5.34 20.78
C GLN A 8 2.83 -4.37 20.05
N GLN A 9 2.82 -3.10 20.47
CA GLN A 9 2.01 -2.06 19.83
C GLN A 9 2.49 -1.76 18.39
N GLN A 10 3.81 -1.71 18.19
CA GLN A 10 4.40 -1.58 16.85
C GLN A 10 4.16 -2.80 15.97
N SER A 11 4.20 -4.01 16.54
CA SER A 11 3.90 -5.22 15.77
C SER A 11 2.45 -5.21 15.26
N GLN A 12 1.50 -4.70 16.04
CA GLN A 12 0.11 -4.54 15.59
C GLN A 12 -0.03 -3.48 14.49
N GLN A 13 0.62 -2.32 14.66
CA GLN A 13 0.64 -1.26 13.63
C GLN A 13 1.27 -1.75 12.32
N LEU A 14 2.37 -2.49 12.42
CA LEU A 14 3.02 -3.13 11.28
C LEU A 14 2.06 -4.09 10.59
N GLN A 15 1.44 -5.00 11.33
CA GLN A 15 0.57 -6.01 10.76
C GLN A 15 -0.64 -5.38 10.06
N GLN A 16 -1.19 -4.30 10.62
CA GLN A 16 -2.26 -3.53 10.01
C GLN A 16 -1.80 -2.84 8.72
N ALA A 17 -0.62 -2.22 8.73
CA ALA A 17 -0.06 -1.56 7.55
C ALA A 17 0.27 -2.56 6.42
N LEU A 18 0.83 -3.72 6.76
CA LEU A 18 1.09 -4.81 5.82
C LEU A 18 -0.22 -5.33 5.21
N GLN A 19 -1.26 -5.51 6.03
CA GLN A 19 -2.55 -5.98 5.56
C GLN A 19 -3.23 -4.96 4.62
N GLN A 20 -3.13 -3.66 4.94
CA GLN A 20 -3.59 -2.58 4.05
C GLN A 20 -2.82 -2.57 2.73
N ALA A 21 -1.48 -2.71 2.78
CA ALA A 21 -0.64 -2.76 1.59
C ALA A 21 -1.02 -3.94 0.68
N GLN A 22 -1.24 -5.11 1.26
CA GLN A 22 -1.61 -6.32 0.52
C GLN A 22 -3.01 -6.21 -0.09
N ALA A 23 -3.99 -5.68 0.66
CA ALA A 23 -5.33 -5.42 0.16
C ALA A 23 -5.31 -4.41 -0.99
N ALA A 24 -4.55 -3.33 -0.83
CA ALA A 24 -4.38 -2.32 -1.87
C ALA A 24 -3.75 -2.93 -3.14
N GLN A 25 -2.72 -3.77 -3.00
CA GLN A 25 -2.07 -4.43 -4.12
C GLN A 25 -3.03 -5.37 -4.88
N GLN A 26 -3.91 -6.10 -4.17
CA GLN A 26 -4.96 -6.91 -4.81
C GLN A 26 -5.98 -6.03 -5.53
N ALA A 27 -6.43 -4.94 -4.92
CA ALA A 27 -7.36 -4.01 -5.55
C ALA A 27 -6.78 -3.44 -6.85
N VAL A 28 -5.47 -3.17 -6.90
CA VAL A 28 -4.74 -2.70 -8.09
C VAL A 28 -4.77 -3.73 -9.20
N GLN A 29 -4.40 -4.98 -8.90
CA GLN A 29 -4.40 -6.05 -9.90
C GLN A 29 -5.81 -6.28 -10.45
N GLN A 30 -6.82 -6.26 -9.57
CA GLN A 30 -8.21 -6.43 -9.96
C GLN A 30 -8.71 -5.26 -10.82
N ALA A 31 -8.34 -4.03 -10.45
CA ALA A 31 -8.66 -2.82 -11.20
C ALA A 31 -7.98 -2.78 -12.58
N GLN A 32 -6.72 -3.21 -12.65
CA GLN A 32 -5.99 -3.36 -13.91
C GLN A 32 -6.61 -4.43 -14.80
N ALA A 33 -6.92 -5.61 -14.26
CA ALA A 33 -7.52 -6.70 -15.00
C ALA A 33 -8.91 -6.35 -15.54
N SER A 34 -9.68 -5.61 -14.76
CA SER A 34 -11.03 -5.19 -15.13
C SER A 34 -11.05 -3.96 -16.04
N ALA A 35 -9.92 -3.25 -16.16
CA ALA A 35 -9.82 -1.93 -16.78
C ALA A 35 -10.99 -1.01 -16.34
N ASN A 36 -11.34 -1.03 -15.05
CA ASN A 36 -12.46 -0.24 -14.54
C ASN A 36 -11.92 1.01 -13.83
N PRO A 37 -12.22 2.23 -14.31
CA PRO A 37 -11.68 3.47 -13.75
C PRO A 37 -12.11 3.70 -12.30
N GLN A 38 -13.31 3.27 -11.90
CA GLN A 38 -13.77 3.38 -10.51
C GLN A 38 -12.96 2.49 -9.56
N GLN A 39 -12.61 1.27 -10.01
CA GLN A 39 -11.76 0.37 -9.24
C GLN A 39 -10.33 0.89 -9.15
N ILE A 40 -9.81 1.48 -10.23
CA ILE A 40 -8.47 2.11 -10.24
C ILE A 40 -8.42 3.26 -9.22
N GLN A 41 -9.45 4.11 -9.15
CA GLN A 41 -9.53 5.17 -8.14
C GLN A 41 -9.60 4.62 -6.71
N GLN A 42 -10.41 3.57 -6.45
CA GLN A 42 -10.45 2.94 -5.14
C GLN A 42 -9.10 2.34 -4.75
N ALA A 43 -8.47 1.62 -5.67
CA ALA A 43 -7.15 1.03 -5.48
C ALA A 43 -6.09 2.10 -5.17
N GLN A 44 -6.13 3.24 -5.86
CA GLN A 44 -5.26 4.39 -5.59
C GLN A 44 -5.43 4.91 -4.15
N GLN A 45 -6.68 5.05 -3.69
CA GLN A 45 -6.99 5.51 -2.34
C GLN A 45 -6.46 4.53 -1.28
N GLN A 46 -6.66 3.23 -1.50
CA GLN A 46 -6.16 2.20 -0.59
C GLN A 46 -4.63 2.17 -0.53
N LEU A 47 -3.96 2.32 -1.68
CA LEU A 47 -2.50 2.39 -1.74
C LEU A 47 -1.96 3.60 -0.97
N GLN A 48 -2.62 4.75 -1.07
CA GLN A 48 -2.20 5.96 -0.38
C GLN A 48 -2.37 5.81 1.15
N GLN A 49 -3.46 5.20 1.61
CA GLN A 49 -3.64 4.87 3.02
C GLN A 49 -2.58 3.86 3.51
N ALA A 50 -2.34 2.80 2.74
CA ALA A 50 -1.33 1.81 3.07
C ALA A 50 0.08 2.42 3.17
N GLN A 51 0.44 3.32 2.24
CA GLN A 51 1.73 4.01 2.27
C GLN A 51 1.89 4.85 3.54
N GLN A 52 0.84 5.57 3.94
CA GLN A 52 0.85 6.36 5.17
C GLN A 52 0.96 5.47 6.42
N GLY A 53 0.23 4.34 6.45
CA GLY A 53 0.33 3.35 7.52
C GLY A 53 1.73 2.73 7.63
N LEU A 54 2.34 2.37 6.51
CA LEU A 54 3.71 1.83 6.46
C LEU A 54 4.73 2.86 6.95
N GLN A 55 4.60 4.13 6.55
CA GLN A 55 5.49 5.20 6.99
C GLN A 55 5.40 5.44 8.51
N ASN A 56 4.18 5.37 9.06
CA ASN A 56 3.95 5.53 10.49
C ASN A 56 4.54 4.36 11.30
N ALA A 57 4.40 3.12 10.78
CA ALA A 57 5.00 1.94 11.39
C ALA A 57 6.55 1.92 11.29
N GLN A 58 7.13 2.56 10.26
CA GLN A 58 8.58 2.65 10.06
C GLN A 58 9.27 3.54 11.11
N ALA A 59 8.62 4.61 11.54
CA ALA A 59 9.19 5.53 12.52
C ALA A 59 9.42 4.88 13.91
N GLY A 60 8.77 3.74 14.18
CA GLY A 60 8.87 3.04 15.45
C GLY A 60 9.53 1.66 15.41
N GLY A 61 9.61 1.02 14.24
CA GLY A 61 9.97 -0.39 14.13
C GLY A 61 11.43 -0.73 14.44
N ASN A 62 11.64 -1.89 15.04
CA ASN A 62 12.97 -2.52 15.17
C ASN A 62 13.52 -2.94 13.80
N ALA A 63 14.82 -3.24 13.71
CA ALA A 63 15.50 -3.57 12.45
C ALA A 63 14.79 -4.65 11.60
N GLN A 64 14.23 -5.70 12.23
CA GLN A 64 13.51 -6.77 11.54
C GLN A 64 12.15 -6.30 10.97
N GLN A 65 11.42 -5.47 11.72
CA GLN A 65 10.15 -4.89 11.29
C GLN A 65 10.39 -3.88 10.17
N ASN A 66 11.49 -3.13 10.24
CA ASN A 66 11.92 -2.21 9.21
C ASN A 66 12.18 -2.91 7.86
N GLN A 67 12.73 -4.14 7.86
CA GLN A 67 12.90 -4.92 6.62
C GLN A 67 11.56 -5.30 5.97
N GLN A 68 10.58 -5.73 6.78
CA GLN A 68 9.24 -6.07 6.27
C GLN A 68 8.52 -4.83 5.74
N LEU A 69 8.64 -3.70 6.44
CA LEU A 69 8.12 -2.41 5.99
C LEU A 69 8.73 -1.96 4.68
N GLN A 70 10.05 -2.12 4.53
CA GLN A 70 10.74 -1.75 3.29
C GLN A 70 10.24 -2.55 2.10
N GLN A 71 10.03 -3.87 2.27
CA GLN A 71 9.46 -4.70 1.20
C GLN A 71 8.04 -4.25 0.84
N ALA A 72 7.19 -4.01 1.84
CA ALA A 72 5.83 -3.56 1.59
C ALA A 72 5.80 -2.15 0.97
N GLN A 73 6.71 -1.26 1.35
CA GLN A 73 6.85 0.05 0.72
C GLN A 73 7.19 -0.07 -0.76
N GLN A 74 8.14 -0.95 -1.13
CA GLN A 74 8.45 -1.19 -2.54
C GLN A 74 7.25 -1.76 -3.30
N GLN A 75 6.52 -2.69 -2.69
CA GLN A 75 5.31 -3.27 -3.30
C GLN A 75 4.22 -2.21 -3.53
N VAL A 76 3.95 -1.37 -2.54
CA VAL A 76 2.98 -0.27 -2.65
C VAL A 76 3.42 0.76 -3.69
N GLN A 77 4.72 1.07 -3.75
CA GLN A 77 5.26 2.04 -4.71
C GLN A 77 5.17 1.50 -6.15
N GLN A 78 5.47 0.22 -6.38
CA GLN A 78 5.24 -0.43 -7.68
C GLN A 78 3.75 -0.44 -8.06
N ALA A 79 2.88 -0.75 -7.11
CA ALA A 79 1.43 -0.78 -7.35
C ALA A 79 0.86 0.62 -7.64
N LEU A 80 1.39 1.67 -6.99
CA LEU A 80 1.07 3.07 -7.29
C LEU A 80 1.41 3.43 -8.74
N GLN A 81 2.60 3.03 -9.20
CA GLN A 81 3.03 3.26 -10.58
C GLN A 81 2.13 2.52 -11.58
N GLN A 82 1.76 1.29 -11.26
CA GLN A 82 0.82 0.47 -12.02
C GLN A 82 -0.57 1.10 -12.15
N VAL A 83 -1.13 1.62 -11.06
CA VAL A 83 -2.39 2.37 -11.04
C VAL A 83 -2.30 3.62 -11.88
N GLN A 84 -1.22 4.39 -11.72
CA GLN A 84 -1.04 5.65 -12.43
C GLN A 84 -0.94 5.42 -13.94
N GLN A 85 -0.26 4.36 -14.37
CA GLN A 85 -0.21 3.95 -15.78
C GLN A 85 -1.58 3.48 -16.29
N ALA A 86 -2.32 2.70 -15.51
CA ALA A 86 -3.67 2.26 -15.87
C ALA A 86 -4.64 3.45 -15.98
N GLN A 87 -4.53 4.43 -15.08
CA GLN A 87 -5.32 5.66 -15.09
C GLN A 87 -4.99 6.55 -16.30
N ALA A 88 -3.71 6.70 -16.64
CA ALA A 88 -3.30 7.43 -17.84
C ALA A 88 -3.80 6.76 -19.13
N SER A 89 -3.79 5.43 -19.17
CA SER A 89 -4.29 4.65 -20.32
C SER A 89 -5.80 4.77 -20.51
N GLN A 90 -6.56 4.93 -19.41
CA GLN A 90 -8.01 5.18 -19.43
C GLN A 90 -8.34 6.56 -19.97
N GLN A 91 -7.60 7.58 -19.52
CA GLN A 91 -7.85 8.96 -19.94
C GLN A 91 -7.64 9.13 -21.46
N ASN A 92 -6.71 8.38 -22.06
CA ASN A 92 -6.47 8.43 -23.50
C ASN A 92 -7.56 7.74 -24.35
N ASN A 93 -8.37 6.85 -23.77
CA ASN A 93 -9.48 6.20 -24.49
C ASN A 93 -10.79 7.01 -24.43
N ASN A 94 -10.92 7.97 -23.49
CA ASN A 94 -12.13 8.78 -23.33
C ASN A 94 -12.15 10.05 -24.19
N PHE A 95 -11.15 10.25 -25.06
CA PHE A 95 -11.01 11.39 -25.98
C PHE A 95 -11.01 10.99 -27.46
N GLN A 96 -11.39 9.76 -27.82
CA GLN A 96 -11.61 9.33 -29.21
C GLN A 96 -13.08 9.30 -29.58
#